data_AF-A0A2D4SFR6-F1
#
_entry.id   AF-A0A2D4SFR6-F1
#
_cell.length_a   1.000
_cell.length_b   1.000
_cell.length_c   1.000
_cell.angle_alpha   90.00
_cell.angle_beta   90.00
_cell.angle_gamma   90.00
#
_symmetry.space_group_name_H-M   'P 1'
#
loop_
_entity.id
_entity.type
_entity.pdbx_description
1 polymer ?
#
loop_
_entity_poly.entity_id
_entity_poly.type
_entity_poly.pdbx_seq_one_letter_code
_entity_poly.pdbx_strand_id
1 'polypeptide(L)'
;MKQTRKLTTASALALTLGASVALPAQAADPAAYLVSSVTGTSEFLAASMNGTAEFLAADLTGTVDYLAGGVTATGDFIAADIEAAEALLAGEKTPEEYLIGGIEGTSDFIQSDLEGGSVFITDGISATTDFLVADIEATTAFLIADIEAALAQLPATPGLPAAPGLPALPTLPAVPTLPGL
;
A
#
# COMPACT_ATOMS: atom_id res chain seq x y z
N MET A 1 10.03 -38.50 10.36
CA MET A 1 10.41 -37.46 9.37
C MET A 1 9.74 -36.16 9.79
N LYS A 2 10.45 -35.26 10.49
CA LYS A 2 9.91 -33.97 10.94
C LYS A 2 10.33 -32.90 9.93
N GLN A 3 9.36 -32.39 9.17
CA GLN A 3 9.59 -31.24 8.30
C GLN A 3 9.73 -29.98 9.14
N THR A 4 10.88 -29.34 9.06
CA THR A 4 11.12 -27.97 9.51
C THR A 4 10.55 -27.02 8.45
N ARG A 5 9.46 -26.32 8.78
CA ARG A 5 8.96 -25.22 7.93
C ARG A 5 9.98 -24.08 7.98
N LYS A 6 10.48 -23.68 6.81
CA LYS A 6 11.37 -22.54 6.63
C LYS A 6 10.61 -21.28 7.01
N LEU A 7 11.07 -20.60 8.06
CA LEU A 7 10.63 -19.26 8.44
C LEU A 7 11.15 -18.29 7.38
N THR A 8 10.24 -17.79 6.53
CA THR A 8 10.56 -16.88 5.43
C THR A 8 10.99 -15.52 5.95
N THR A 9 11.89 -14.88 5.18
CA THR A 9 12.69 -13.68 5.46
C THR A 9 11.92 -12.48 6.07
N ALA A 10 10.61 -12.38 5.89
CA ALA A 10 9.78 -11.33 6.51
C ALA A 10 9.68 -11.45 8.04
N SER A 11 9.65 -12.67 8.59
CA SER A 11 9.52 -12.89 10.04
C SER A 11 10.81 -12.59 10.81
N ALA A 12 11.96 -12.67 10.14
CA ALA A 12 13.26 -12.30 10.72
C ALA A 12 13.43 -10.78 10.85
N LEU A 13 12.77 -9.99 9.98
CA LEU A 13 12.87 -8.54 10.02
C LEU A 13 12.06 -7.96 11.20
N ALA A 14 10.88 -8.51 11.48
CA ALA A 14 10.04 -8.07 12.60
C ALA A 14 10.64 -8.39 13.98
N LEU A 15 11.38 -9.50 14.12
CA LEU A 15 11.95 -9.90 15.42
C LEU A 15 13.28 -9.19 15.75
N THR A 16 13.97 -8.64 14.75
CA THR A 16 15.27 -7.98 14.93
C THR A 16 15.15 -6.48 15.23
N LEU A 17 14.01 -5.85 14.93
CA LEU A 17 13.76 -4.43 15.27
C LEU A 17 13.23 -4.23 16.71
N GLY A 18 12.95 -5.31 17.46
CA GLY A 18 12.65 -5.25 18.89
C GLY A 18 13.90 -5.15 19.79
N ALA A 19 15.11 -5.11 19.22
CA ALA A 19 16.35 -4.99 19.97
C ALA A 19 16.58 -3.53 20.42
N SER A 20 15.97 -3.19 21.55
CA SER A 20 16.46 -2.27 22.58
C SER A 20 17.69 -1.43 22.17
N VAL A 21 17.46 -0.21 21.68
CA VAL A 21 18.49 0.84 21.71
C VAL A 21 18.74 1.16 23.18
N ALA A 22 19.94 0.83 23.65
CA ALA A 22 20.37 1.11 25.01
C ALA A 22 20.26 2.62 25.30
N LEU A 23 19.52 2.96 26.36
CA LEU A 23 19.38 4.33 26.88
C LEU A 23 20.77 4.97 27.09
N PRO A 24 21.14 6.03 26.36
CA PRO A 24 22.21 6.91 26.83
C PRO A 24 21.70 7.66 28.07
N ALA A 25 22.54 7.69 29.10
CA ALA A 25 22.26 8.27 30.40
C ALA A 25 21.87 9.76 30.30
N GLN A 26 20.82 10.10 31.05
CA GLN A 26 20.36 11.45 31.45
C GLN A 26 19.78 12.34 30.32
N ALA A 27 18.53 12.07 29.96
CA ALA A 27 17.74 12.90 29.06
C ALA A 27 17.14 14.13 29.77
N ALA A 28 16.85 15.18 28.99
CA ALA A 28 15.73 16.04 29.30
C ALA A 28 14.45 15.17 29.46
N ASP A 29 13.52 15.62 30.28
CA ASP A 29 12.30 14.93 30.75
C ASP A 29 11.96 13.54 30.11
N PRO A 30 12.34 12.42 30.75
CA PRO A 30 11.99 11.07 30.31
C PRO A 30 10.48 10.79 30.24
N ALA A 31 9.67 11.50 31.03
CA ALA A 31 8.22 11.35 30.99
C ALA A 31 7.65 11.91 29.67
N ALA A 32 8.19 13.02 29.19
CA ALA A 32 7.81 13.60 27.90
C ALA A 32 8.15 12.67 26.72
N TYR A 33 9.30 12.00 26.75
CA TYR A 33 9.65 10.98 25.74
C TYR A 33 8.63 9.83 25.72
N LEU A 34 8.30 9.28 26.89
CA LEU A 34 7.36 8.16 26.99
C LEU A 34 5.96 8.55 26.50
N VAL A 35 5.49 9.75 26.84
CA VAL A 35 4.20 10.27 26.34
C VAL A 35 4.22 10.40 24.82
N SER A 36 5.29 10.97 24.25
CA SER A 36 5.45 11.11 22.79
C SER A 36 5.48 9.75 22.08
N SER A 37 6.24 8.81 22.62
CA SER A 37 6.38 7.45 22.06
C SER A 37 5.05 6.69 22.08
N VAL A 38 4.31 6.74 23.19
CA VAL A 38 2.98 6.11 23.30
C VAL A 38 2.00 6.77 22.34
N THR A 39 2.00 8.10 22.24
CA THR A 39 1.10 8.84 21.35
C THR A 39 1.37 8.48 19.90
N GLY A 40 2.62 8.57 19.44
CA GLY A 40 2.98 8.23 18.05
C GLY A 40 2.70 6.77 17.71
N THR A 41 2.91 5.84 18.65
CA THR A 41 2.56 4.43 18.46
C THR A 41 1.05 4.25 18.31
N SER A 42 0.25 4.93 19.13
CA SER A 42 -1.21 4.85 19.05
C SER A 42 -1.77 5.43 17.75
N GLU A 43 -1.20 6.54 17.26
CA GLU A 43 -1.58 7.16 16.00
C GLU A 43 -1.21 6.28 14.80
N PHE A 44 0.01 5.71 14.80
CA PHE A 44 0.44 4.76 13.78
C PHE A 44 -0.48 3.54 13.70
N LEU A 45 -0.80 2.93 14.84
CA LEU A 45 -1.71 1.79 14.90
C LEU A 45 -3.11 2.14 14.41
N ALA A 46 -3.63 3.30 14.79
CA ALA A 46 -4.94 3.77 14.32
C ALA A 46 -4.97 3.97 12.80
N ALA A 47 -3.92 4.59 12.24
CA ALA A 47 -3.78 4.78 10.81
C ALA A 47 -3.67 3.45 10.05
N SER A 48 -2.84 2.52 10.54
CA SER A 48 -2.67 1.19 9.93
C SER A 48 -3.97 0.38 9.95
N MET A 49 -4.70 0.40 11.07
CA MET A 49 -6.02 -0.25 11.16
C MET A 49 -7.03 0.39 10.20
N ASN A 50 -7.04 1.71 10.09
CA ASN A 50 -7.94 2.41 9.18
C ASN A 50 -7.63 2.09 7.71
N GLY A 51 -6.36 2.15 7.31
CA GLY A 51 -5.94 1.78 5.95
C GLY A 51 -6.27 0.33 5.60
N THR A 52 -6.13 -0.59 6.57
CA THR A 52 -6.54 -1.99 6.37
C THR A 52 -8.06 -2.11 6.16
N ALA A 53 -8.85 -1.38 6.94
CA ALA A 53 -10.30 -1.39 6.80
C ALA A 53 -10.75 -0.80 5.45
N GLU A 54 -10.13 0.28 5.00
CA GLU A 54 -10.39 0.89 3.70
C GLU A 54 -10.03 -0.05 2.55
N PHE A 55 -8.86 -0.69 2.60
CA PHE A 55 -8.45 -1.68 1.61
C PHE A 55 -9.44 -2.85 1.51
N LEU A 56 -9.85 -3.43 2.65
CA LEU A 56 -10.82 -4.53 2.66
C LEU A 56 -12.20 -4.11 2.16
N ALA A 57 -12.62 -2.87 2.45
CA ALA A 57 -13.89 -2.35 1.94
C ALA A 57 -13.87 -2.17 0.42
N ALA A 58 -12.76 -1.67 -0.13
CA ALA A 58 -12.56 -1.55 -1.57
C ALA A 58 -12.51 -2.92 -2.26
N ASP A 59 -11.76 -3.88 -1.72
CA ASP A 59 -11.65 -5.25 -2.25
C ASP A 59 -13.01 -5.97 -2.27
N LEU A 60 -13.79 -5.84 -1.19
CA LEU A 60 -15.14 -6.39 -1.12
C LEU A 60 -16.06 -5.73 -2.16
N THR A 61 -15.97 -4.41 -2.31
CA THR A 61 -16.78 -3.67 -3.29
C THR A 61 -16.46 -4.14 -4.71
N GLY A 62 -15.17 -4.21 -5.09
CA GLY A 62 -14.76 -4.70 -6.40
C GLY A 62 -15.19 -6.15 -6.67
N THR A 63 -15.15 -7.01 -5.65
CA THR A 63 -15.64 -8.40 -5.76
C THR A 63 -17.14 -8.44 -6.01
N VAL A 64 -17.92 -7.64 -5.26
CA VAL A 64 -19.38 -7.58 -5.43
C VAL A 64 -19.74 -7.05 -6.81
N ASP A 65 -19.05 -6.00 -7.27
CA ASP A 65 -19.30 -5.40 -8.59
C ASP A 65 -18.97 -6.37 -9.73
N TYR A 66 -17.85 -7.08 -9.66
CA TYR A 66 -17.50 -8.12 -10.64
C TYR A 66 -18.56 -9.22 -10.72
N LEU A 67 -18.99 -9.74 -9.56
CA LEU A 67 -20.03 -10.77 -9.51
C LEU A 67 -21.38 -10.27 -10.01
N ALA A 68 -21.78 -9.05 -9.65
CA ALA A 68 -23.02 -8.44 -10.12
C ALA A 68 -23.01 -8.23 -11.65
N GLY A 69 -21.88 -7.80 -12.20
CA GLY A 69 -21.66 -7.71 -13.64
C GLY A 69 -21.82 -9.07 -14.33
N GLY A 70 -21.18 -10.12 -13.81
CA GLY A 70 -21.29 -11.47 -14.37
C GLY A 70 -22.72 -12.05 -14.33
N VAL A 71 -23.46 -11.81 -13.24
CA VAL A 71 -24.88 -12.20 -13.14
C VAL A 71 -25.72 -11.46 -14.19
N THR A 72 -25.48 -10.16 -14.38
CA THR A 72 -26.18 -9.35 -15.37
C THR A 72 -25.90 -9.84 -16.79
N ALA A 73 -24.63 -10.02 -17.15
CA ALA A 73 -24.23 -10.53 -18.46
C ALA A 73 -24.81 -11.93 -18.75
N THR A 74 -24.86 -12.81 -17.74
CA THR A 74 -25.49 -14.14 -17.88
C THR A 74 -26.99 -14.02 -18.11
N GLY A 75 -27.66 -13.13 -17.38
CA GLY A 75 -29.08 -12.85 -17.55
C GLY A 75 -29.41 -12.34 -18.95
N ASP A 76 -28.62 -11.38 -19.44
CA ASP A 76 -28.79 -10.78 -20.77
C ASP A 76 -28.55 -11.82 -21.88
N PHE A 77 -27.51 -12.65 -21.76
CA PHE A 77 -27.22 -13.73 -22.70
C PHE A 77 -28.39 -14.73 -22.79
N ILE A 78 -28.90 -15.19 -21.64
CA ILE A 78 -30.02 -16.14 -21.60
C ILE A 78 -31.30 -15.50 -22.17
N ALA A 79 -31.59 -14.24 -21.83
CA ALA A 79 -32.76 -13.55 -22.34
C ALA A 79 -32.72 -13.41 -23.87
N ALA A 80 -31.56 -13.05 -24.43
CA ALA A 80 -31.36 -12.96 -25.87
C ALA A 80 -31.50 -14.32 -26.57
N ASP A 81 -30.96 -15.41 -25.99
CA ASP A 81 -31.11 -16.75 -26.57
C ASP A 81 -32.57 -17.23 -26.54
N ILE A 82 -33.31 -16.97 -25.46
CA ILE A 82 -34.75 -17.26 -25.38
C ILE A 82 -35.51 -16.51 -26.46
N GLU A 83 -35.29 -15.20 -26.60
CA GLU A 83 -35.95 -14.38 -27.63
C GLU A 83 -35.64 -14.90 -29.04
N ALA A 84 -34.38 -15.27 -29.30
CA ALA A 84 -33.97 -15.84 -30.57
C ALA A 84 -34.63 -17.21 -30.85
N ALA A 85 -34.78 -18.05 -29.83
CA ALA A 85 -35.45 -19.34 -29.93
C ALA A 85 -36.96 -19.19 -30.18
N GLU A 86 -37.62 -18.24 -29.51
CA GLU A 86 -39.02 -17.91 -29.74
C GLU A 86 -39.25 -17.42 -31.17
N ALA A 87 -38.39 -16.54 -31.68
CA ALA A 87 -38.43 -16.06 -33.07
C ALA A 87 -38.25 -17.22 -34.09
N LEU A 88 -37.36 -18.18 -33.80
CA LEU A 88 -37.20 -19.37 -34.63
C LEU A 88 -38.48 -20.22 -34.66
N LEU A 89 -39.09 -20.46 -33.50
CA LEU A 89 -40.32 -21.24 -33.39
C LEU A 89 -41.53 -20.56 -34.05
N ALA A 90 -41.57 -19.23 -34.03
CA ALA A 90 -42.56 -18.44 -34.74
C ALA A 90 -42.34 -18.41 -36.27
N GLY A 91 -41.18 -18.89 -36.75
CA GLY A 91 -40.78 -18.85 -38.15
C GLY A 91 -40.29 -17.47 -38.60
N GLU A 92 -39.99 -16.57 -37.66
CA GLU A 92 -39.45 -15.23 -37.91
C GLU A 92 -37.93 -15.25 -38.13
N LYS A 93 -37.24 -16.26 -37.59
CA LYS A 93 -35.84 -16.59 -37.89
C LYS A 93 -35.74 -17.95 -38.56
N THR A 94 -34.75 -18.10 -39.44
CA THR A 94 -34.29 -19.39 -39.94
C THR A 94 -33.35 -20.06 -38.93
N PRO A 95 -33.14 -21.38 -39.03
CA PRO A 95 -32.12 -22.06 -38.22
C PRO A 95 -30.71 -21.50 -38.42
N GLU A 96 -30.38 -21.02 -39.62
CA GLU A 96 -29.07 -20.42 -39.91
C GLU A 96 -28.90 -19.08 -39.18
N GLU A 97 -29.92 -18.21 -39.21
CA GLU A 97 -29.91 -16.94 -38.48
C GLU A 97 -29.87 -17.14 -36.96
N TYR A 98 -30.57 -18.17 -36.43
CA TYR A 98 -30.49 -18.52 -35.02
C TYR A 98 -29.06 -18.96 -34.62
N LEU A 99 -28.41 -19.81 -35.44
CA LEU A 99 -27.05 -20.26 -35.16
C LEU A 99 -26.02 -19.13 -35.25
N ILE A 100 -26.13 -18.25 -36.24
CA ILE A 100 -25.25 -17.08 -36.36
C ILE A 100 -25.41 -16.18 -35.13
N GLY A 101 -26.64 -15.84 -34.76
CA GLY A 101 -26.91 -15.01 -33.58
C GLY A 101 -26.44 -15.66 -32.27
N GLY A 102 -26.55 -16.98 -32.13
CA GLY A 102 -26.04 -17.70 -30.95
C GLY A 102 -24.51 -17.66 -30.84
N ILE A 103 -23.80 -17.73 -31.98
CA ILE A 103 -22.34 -17.57 -32.01
C ILE A 103 -21.96 -16.13 -31.63
N GLU A 104 -22.65 -15.13 -32.19
CA GLU A 104 -22.43 -13.71 -31.86
C GLU A 104 -22.69 -13.44 -30.37
N GLY A 105 -23.85 -13.86 -29.84
CA GLY A 105 -24.16 -13.70 -28.42
C GLY A 105 -23.17 -14.41 -27.50
N THR A 106 -22.66 -15.57 -27.89
CA THR A 106 -21.61 -16.26 -27.13
C THR A 106 -20.30 -15.49 -27.15
N SER A 107 -19.94 -14.90 -28.32
CA SER A 107 -18.77 -14.05 -28.45
C SER A 107 -18.87 -12.80 -27.57
N ASP A 108 -20.02 -12.13 -27.59
CA ASP A 108 -20.29 -10.93 -26.79
C ASP A 108 -20.24 -11.25 -25.29
N PHE A 109 -20.85 -12.37 -24.86
CA PHE A 109 -20.79 -12.83 -23.48
C PHE A 109 -19.35 -13.08 -23.00
N ILE A 110 -18.55 -13.81 -23.80
CA ILE A 110 -17.14 -14.07 -23.47
C ILE A 110 -16.34 -12.78 -23.42
N GLN A 111 -16.59 -11.85 -24.34
CA GLN A 111 -15.91 -10.55 -24.34
C GLN A 111 -16.25 -9.75 -23.08
N SER A 112 -17.53 -9.69 -22.71
CA SER A 112 -17.98 -9.02 -21.48
C SER A 112 -17.35 -9.61 -20.22
N ASP A 113 -17.30 -10.94 -20.11
CA ASP A 113 -16.66 -11.62 -18.97
C ASP A 113 -15.16 -11.32 -18.90
N LEU A 114 -14.46 -11.34 -20.04
CA LEU A 114 -13.04 -11.01 -20.11
C LEU A 114 -12.76 -9.55 -19.72
N GLU A 115 -13.58 -8.61 -20.21
CA GLU A 115 -13.49 -7.20 -19.86
C GLU A 115 -13.73 -6.98 -18.36
N GLY A 116 -14.78 -7.57 -17.80
CA GLY A 116 -15.09 -7.52 -16.37
C GLY A 116 -13.96 -8.11 -15.51
N GLY A 117 -13.42 -9.26 -15.90
CA GLY A 117 -12.31 -9.90 -15.20
C GLY A 117 -11.02 -9.07 -15.27
N SER A 118 -10.75 -8.44 -16.41
CA SER A 118 -9.60 -7.56 -16.59
C SER A 118 -9.69 -6.33 -15.70
N VAL A 119 -10.88 -5.72 -15.59
CA VAL A 119 -11.13 -4.58 -14.70
C VAL A 119 -10.94 -5.01 -13.25
N PHE A 120 -11.59 -6.10 -12.82
CA PHE A 120 -11.47 -6.63 -11.46
C PHE A 120 -10.02 -6.87 -11.03
N ILE A 121 -9.21 -7.50 -11.89
CA ILE A 121 -7.79 -7.76 -11.60
C ILE A 121 -7.00 -6.45 -11.53
N THR A 122 -7.21 -5.53 -12.47
CA THR A 122 -6.45 -4.27 -12.54
C THR A 122 -6.74 -3.37 -11.35
N ASP A 123 -8.01 -3.29 -10.95
CA ASP A 123 -8.44 -2.51 -9.79
C ASP A 123 -7.91 -3.13 -8.50
N GLY A 124 -7.95 -4.46 -8.37
CA GLY A 124 -7.37 -5.17 -7.21
C GLY A 124 -5.86 -4.96 -7.07
N ILE A 125 -5.11 -4.97 -8.17
CA ILE A 125 -3.67 -4.66 -8.17
C ILE A 125 -3.42 -3.20 -7.77
N SER A 126 -4.20 -2.27 -8.31
CA SER A 126 -4.10 -0.83 -7.97
C SER A 126 -4.37 -0.61 -6.49
N ALA A 127 -5.47 -1.14 -5.96
CA ALA A 127 -5.83 -1.04 -4.54
C ALA A 127 -4.75 -1.64 -3.62
N THR A 128 -4.17 -2.79 -3.99
CA THR A 128 -3.07 -3.39 -3.23
C THR A 128 -1.83 -2.50 -3.24
N THR A 129 -1.52 -1.92 -4.40
CA THR A 129 -0.36 -1.02 -4.55
C THR A 129 -0.55 0.23 -3.69
N ASP A 130 -1.72 0.86 -3.77
CA ASP A 130 -2.05 2.06 -2.98
C ASP A 130 -1.98 1.77 -1.48
N PHE A 131 -2.53 0.63 -1.04
CA PHE A 131 -2.43 0.19 0.35
C PHE A 131 -0.98 0.04 0.82
N LEU A 132 -0.13 -0.63 0.03
CA LEU A 132 1.27 -0.82 0.38
C LEU A 132 2.06 0.48 0.38
N VAL A 133 1.78 1.41 -0.54
CA VAL A 133 2.39 2.74 -0.57
C VAL A 133 2.02 3.50 0.71
N ALA A 134 0.74 3.53 1.06
CA ALA A 134 0.26 4.19 2.27
C ALA A 134 0.90 3.59 3.55
N ASP A 135 1.06 2.27 3.63
CA ASP A 135 1.68 1.60 4.77
C ASP A 135 3.18 1.94 4.90
N ILE A 136 3.90 2.01 3.77
CA ILE A 136 5.30 2.45 3.72
C ILE A 136 5.42 3.92 4.16
N GLU A 137 4.55 4.80 3.67
CA GLU A 137 4.55 6.22 4.04
C GLU A 137 4.27 6.41 5.54
N ALA A 138 3.26 5.72 6.07
CA ALA A 138 2.92 5.75 7.49
C ALA A 138 4.08 5.24 8.37
N THR A 139 4.71 4.13 7.98
CA THR A 139 5.87 3.57 8.69
C THR A 139 7.06 4.52 8.65
N THR A 140 7.31 5.14 7.50
CA THR A 140 8.41 6.10 7.33
C THR A 140 8.18 7.33 8.22
N ALA A 141 6.96 7.88 8.21
CA ALA A 141 6.59 9.01 9.06
C ALA A 141 6.75 8.68 10.56
N PHE A 142 6.29 7.50 10.98
CA PHE A 142 6.45 7.02 12.36
C PHE A 142 7.92 6.94 12.78
N LEU A 143 8.78 6.35 11.94
CA LEU A 143 10.21 6.23 12.23
C LEU A 143 10.94 7.58 12.27
N ILE A 144 10.58 8.51 11.38
CA ILE A 144 11.14 9.88 11.41
C ILE A 144 10.76 10.55 12.73
N ALA A 145 9.49 10.49 13.13
CA ALA A 145 9.02 11.09 14.37
C ALA A 145 9.72 10.48 15.60
N ASP A 146 9.93 9.17 15.63
CA ASP A 146 10.64 8.50 16.74
C ASP A 146 12.12 8.92 16.81
N ILE A 147 12.80 9.02 15.66
CA ILE A 147 14.19 9.51 15.57
C ILE A 147 14.29 10.96 16.05
N GLU A 148 13.37 11.84 15.61
CA GLU A 148 13.33 13.24 16.04
C GLU A 148 13.09 13.37 17.55
N ALA A 149 12.17 12.58 18.10
CA ALA A 149 11.91 12.51 19.53
C ALA A 149 13.15 12.02 20.30
N ALA A 150 13.92 11.07 19.76
CA ALA A 150 15.16 10.60 20.37
C ALA A 150 16.28 11.65 20.31
N LEU A 151 16.44 12.36 19.18
CA LEU A 151 17.43 13.43 19.02
C LEU A 151 17.16 14.61 19.96
N ALA A 152 15.90 14.94 20.21
CA ALA A 152 15.51 16.00 21.15
C ALA A 152 15.98 15.72 22.60
N GLN A 153 16.25 14.45 22.92
CA GLN A 153 16.70 14.01 24.24
C GLN A 153 18.22 13.94 24.40
N LEU A 154 18.98 14.23 23.34
CA LEU A 154 20.43 14.35 23.46
C LEU A 154 20.77 15.58 24.33
N PRO A 155 21.60 15.44 25.38
CA PRO A 155 22.06 16.60 26.12
C PRO A 155 22.85 17.54 25.20
N ALA A 156 22.52 18.83 25.19
CA ALA A 156 23.38 19.84 24.59
C ALA A 156 24.72 19.78 25.32
N THR A 157 25.81 19.43 24.63
CA THR A 157 27.14 19.38 25.23
C THR A 157 27.56 20.81 25.63
N PRO A 158 27.62 21.16 26.92
CA PRO A 158 28.14 22.45 27.33
C PRO A 158 29.66 22.36 27.21
N GLY A 159 30.22 22.97 26.16
CA GLY A 159 31.67 23.05 25.94
C GLY A 159 32.29 21.75 25.49
N LEU A 160 32.49 21.61 24.16
CA LEU A 160 33.60 20.81 23.68
C LEU A 160 34.90 21.45 24.22
N PRO A 161 35.68 20.77 25.09
CA PRO A 161 37.05 21.21 25.30
C PRO A 161 37.76 21.16 23.96
N ALA A 162 38.53 22.19 23.61
CA ALA A 162 39.40 22.14 22.44
C ALA A 162 40.25 20.86 22.54
N ALA A 163 40.06 19.92 21.60
CA ALA A 163 40.81 18.68 21.57
C ALA A 163 42.30 19.02 21.50
N PRO A 164 43.12 18.73 22.53
CA PRO A 164 44.55 18.98 22.46
C PRO A 164 45.11 18.01 21.43
N GLY A 165 45.51 18.52 20.26
CA GLY A 165 46.22 17.73 19.25
C GLY A 165 45.55 17.56 17.89
N LEU A 166 44.44 18.25 17.58
CA LEU A 166 44.06 18.39 16.17
C LEU A 166 45.10 19.29 15.47
N PRO A 167 45.70 18.83 14.34
CA PRO A 167 46.53 19.70 13.52
C PRO A 167 45.71 20.94 13.13
N ALA A 168 46.31 22.12 13.20
CA ALA A 168 45.66 23.33 12.72
C ALA A 168 45.17 23.10 11.28
N LEU A 169 43.88 23.33 11.03
CA LEU A 169 43.36 23.35 9.67
C LEU A 169 44.18 24.38 8.88
N PRO A 170 44.61 24.07 7.65
CA PRO A 170 45.28 25.04 6.81
C PRO A 170 44.36 26.26 6.67
N THR A 171 44.92 27.45 6.95
CA THR A 171 44.19 28.71 6.81
C THR A 171 43.65 28.81 5.40
N LEU A 172 42.33 28.93 5.26
CA LEU A 172 41.71 29.24 3.97
C LEU A 172 42.32 30.53 3.43
N PRO A 173 42.67 30.58 2.14
CA PRO A 173 43.12 31.82 1.49
C PRO A 173 42.07 32.91 1.71
N ALA A 174 42.51 34.13 2.02
CA ALA A 174 41.60 35.26 2.11
C ALA A 174 40.85 35.41 0.78
N VAL A 175 39.52 35.44 0.84
CA VAL A 175 38.69 35.80 -0.30
C VAL A 175 39.04 37.24 -0.66
N PRO A 176 39.43 37.54 -1.92
CA PRO A 176 39.66 38.91 -2.34
C PRO A 176 38.40 39.72 -2.10
N THR A 177 38.51 40.84 -1.39
CA THR A 177 37.42 41.81 -1.29
C THR A 177 37.12 42.33 -2.69
N LEU A 178 35.92 42.06 -3.19
CA LEU A 178 35.42 42.68 -4.43
C LEU A 178 35.34 44.20 -4.22
N PRO A 179 36.05 45.01 -5.02
CA PRO A 179 35.86 46.45 -4.98
C PRO A 179 34.50 46.78 -5.60
N GLY A 180 33.59 47.27 -4.75
CA GLY A 180 32.42 48.09 -5.05
C GLY A 180 31.58 47.73 -6.27
N LEU A 181 30.42 47.12 -6.02
CA LEU A 181 29.16 47.36 -6.73
C LEU A 181 28.00 47.27 -5.73
#